data_AF-A0A9W6XLI9-F1
#
_entry.id   AF-A0A9W6XLI9-F1
#
_cell.length_a   1.000
_cell.length_b   1.000
_cell.length_c   1.000
_cell.angle_alpha   90.00
_cell.angle_beta   90.00
_cell.angle_gamma   90.00
#
_symmetry.space_group_name_H-M   'P 1'
#
loop_
_entity.id
_entity.type
_entity.pdbx_description
1 polymer ?
#
loop_
_entity_poly.entity_id
_entity_poly.type
_entity_poly.pdbx_seq_one_letter_code
_entity_poly.pdbx_strand_id
1 'polypeptide(L)'
;MADISDSVTAAALRAARVLVFLVLNYALASAAFAVIVFGVAFSLGSLALCCLGVVMFQGLLYLAPLLARLDVALHNFAGPAENKLYGQIPYYGEGGAYLARPSLAVLLYFSSAKLGVGVLSAMVVVIPLSMPIHALTSPLFREQYFSEGWFNLCAFMAVATALLVSGFVAMPHVVRLSCITTRLLCREVFPSIYTRDYVLSAPSEPLDSALPSYGTNQPTQQV
;
A
#
# COMPACT_ATOMS: atom_id res chain seq x y z
N MET A 1 30.10 25.20 -7.68
CA MET A 1 28.72 25.71 -7.88
C MET A 1 27.82 24.72 -8.62
N ALA A 2 28.34 23.96 -9.60
CA ALA A 2 27.60 22.87 -10.26
C ALA A 2 27.18 21.73 -9.29
N ASP A 3 28.07 21.32 -8.39
CA ASP A 3 27.86 20.22 -7.42
C ASP A 3 26.68 20.45 -6.43
N ILE A 4 26.41 21.71 -6.09
CA ILE A 4 25.28 22.09 -5.21
C ILE A 4 23.95 22.01 -5.98
N SER A 5 23.93 22.34 -7.27
CA SER A 5 22.72 22.25 -8.10
C SER A 5 22.30 20.79 -8.31
N ASP A 6 23.27 19.89 -8.49
CA ASP A 6 23.01 18.47 -8.72
C ASP A 6 22.51 17.76 -7.45
N SER A 7 23.01 18.14 -6.27
CA SER A 7 22.51 17.60 -4.99
C SER A 7 21.09 18.08 -4.66
N VAL A 8 20.77 19.35 -4.93
CA VAL A 8 19.43 19.91 -4.71
C VAL A 8 18.39 19.29 -5.65
N THR A 9 18.72 19.15 -6.95
CA THR A 9 17.81 18.53 -7.92
C THR A 9 17.56 17.05 -7.60
N ALA A 10 18.58 16.31 -7.18
CA ALA A 10 18.42 14.92 -6.73
C ALA A 10 17.54 14.80 -5.48
N ALA A 11 17.71 15.70 -4.50
CA ALA A 11 16.87 15.73 -3.30
C ALA A 11 15.41 16.08 -3.64
N ALA A 12 15.19 17.06 -4.52
CA ALA A 12 13.86 17.45 -4.97
C ALA A 12 13.14 16.31 -5.71
N LEU A 13 13.84 15.60 -6.61
CA LEU A 13 13.27 14.44 -7.30
C LEU A 13 12.90 13.31 -6.33
N ARG A 14 13.72 13.04 -5.31
CA ARG A 14 13.42 12.06 -4.26
C ARG A 14 12.19 12.47 -3.46
N ALA A 15 12.12 13.72 -3.03
CA ALA A 15 10.98 14.26 -2.31
C ALA A 15 9.69 14.20 -3.15
N ALA A 16 9.76 14.57 -4.44
CA ALA A 16 8.64 14.48 -5.36
C ALA A 16 8.16 13.03 -5.55
N ARG A 17 9.08 12.07 -5.70
CA ARG A 17 8.74 10.65 -5.79
C ARG A 17 8.04 10.14 -4.53
N VAL A 18 8.53 10.53 -3.36
CA VAL A 18 7.90 10.20 -2.07
C VAL A 18 6.50 10.83 -2.00
N LEU A 19 6.36 12.11 -2.32
CA LEU A 19 5.06 12.79 -2.33
C LEU A 19 4.05 12.10 -3.26
N VAL A 20 4.46 11.76 -4.48
CA VAL A 20 3.61 11.03 -5.45
C VAL A 20 3.18 9.69 -4.88
N PHE A 21 4.11 8.94 -4.26
CA PHE A 21 3.76 7.70 -3.58
C PHE A 21 2.74 7.94 -2.45
N LEU A 22 2.93 8.95 -1.60
CA LEU A 22 2.01 9.19 -0.49
C LEU A 22 0.59 9.50 -0.98
N VAL A 23 0.47 10.28 -2.06
CA VAL A 23 -0.81 10.63 -2.68
C VAL A 23 -1.47 9.40 -3.30
N LEU A 24 -0.73 8.63 -4.10
CA LEU A 24 -1.24 7.40 -4.72
C LEU A 24 -1.61 6.34 -3.67
N ASN A 25 -0.85 6.24 -2.58
CA ASN A 25 -1.13 5.33 -1.46
C ASN A 25 -2.44 5.68 -0.77
N TYR A 26 -2.68 6.97 -0.49
CA TYR A 26 -3.96 7.42 0.05
C TYR A 26 -5.11 7.20 -0.95
N ALA A 27 -4.92 7.54 -2.22
CA ALA A 27 -5.94 7.38 -3.25
C ALA A 27 -6.34 5.91 -3.44
N LEU A 28 -5.36 5.01 -3.53
CA LEU A 28 -5.61 3.57 -3.63
C LEU A 28 -6.32 3.04 -2.37
N ALA A 29 -5.83 3.39 -1.18
CA ALA A 29 -6.41 2.93 0.08
C ALA A 29 -7.85 3.41 0.27
N SER A 30 -8.12 4.70 0.01
CA SER A 30 -9.45 5.30 0.17
C SER A 30 -10.44 4.79 -0.89
N ALA A 31 -10.04 4.70 -2.16
CA ALA A 31 -10.89 4.15 -3.21
C ALA A 31 -11.20 2.67 -2.96
N ALA A 32 -10.20 1.87 -2.59
CA ALA A 32 -10.39 0.47 -2.22
C ALA A 32 -11.34 0.33 -1.04
N PHE A 33 -11.11 1.07 0.05
CA PHE A 33 -11.98 1.05 1.22
C PHE A 33 -13.44 1.39 0.86
N ALA A 34 -13.66 2.46 0.11
CA ALA A 34 -14.99 2.86 -0.31
C ALA A 34 -15.66 1.73 -1.12
N VAL A 35 -15.02 1.24 -2.17
CA VAL A 35 -15.57 0.17 -3.02
C VAL A 35 -15.87 -1.10 -2.21
N ILE A 36 -15.00 -1.47 -1.28
CA ILE A 36 -15.17 -2.67 -0.44
C ILE A 36 -16.33 -2.48 0.53
N VAL A 37 -16.39 -1.37 1.27
CA VAL A 37 -17.45 -1.12 2.27
C VAL A 37 -18.80 -1.00 1.59
N PHE A 38 -18.91 -0.18 0.54
CA PHE A 38 -20.16 -0.04 -0.21
C PHE A 38 -20.55 -1.33 -0.89
N GLY A 39 -19.59 -2.04 -1.50
CA GLY A 39 -19.87 -3.32 -2.15
C GLY A 39 -20.35 -4.40 -1.18
N VAL A 40 -19.74 -4.50 0.01
CA VAL A 40 -20.17 -5.46 1.05
C VAL A 40 -21.54 -5.06 1.59
N ALA A 41 -21.77 -3.79 1.94
CA ALA A 41 -23.06 -3.32 2.42
C ALA A 41 -24.18 -3.54 1.38
N PHE A 42 -23.90 -3.26 0.10
CA PHE A 42 -24.83 -3.50 -1.00
C PHE A 42 -25.08 -5.00 -1.20
N SER A 43 -24.05 -5.84 -1.07
CA SER A 43 -24.18 -7.30 -1.16
C SER A 43 -25.09 -7.84 -0.05
N LEU A 44 -24.88 -7.37 1.19
CA LEU A 44 -25.70 -7.75 2.35
C LEU A 44 -27.13 -7.23 2.24
N GLY A 45 -27.33 -5.97 1.82
CA GLY A 45 -28.66 -5.40 1.62
C GLY A 45 -29.43 -6.08 0.48
N SER A 46 -28.72 -6.53 -0.56
CA SER A 46 -29.29 -7.22 -1.71
C SER A 46 -29.42 -8.74 -1.53
N LEU A 47 -29.13 -9.29 -0.35
CA LEU A 47 -29.39 -10.70 -0.04
C LEU A 47 -30.88 -11.04 -0.19
N ALA A 48 -31.77 -10.09 0.11
CA ALA A 48 -33.21 -10.24 -0.08
C ALA A 48 -33.61 -10.38 -1.56
N LEU A 49 -32.77 -9.94 -2.50
CA LEU A 49 -32.97 -10.05 -3.95
C LEU A 49 -32.38 -11.35 -4.54
N CYS A 50 -32.13 -12.36 -3.68
CA CYS A 50 -31.63 -13.72 -3.93
C CYS A 50 -30.27 -13.85 -4.65
N CYS A 51 -30.05 -13.22 -5.80
CA CYS A 51 -28.86 -13.43 -6.64
C CYS A 51 -27.97 -12.20 -6.78
N LEU A 52 -28.55 -11.00 -6.68
CA LEU A 52 -27.80 -9.75 -6.90
C LEU A 52 -26.67 -9.57 -5.88
N GLY A 53 -26.93 -9.90 -4.61
CA GLY A 53 -25.92 -9.80 -3.54
C GLY A 53 -24.72 -10.74 -3.77
N VAL A 54 -24.97 -11.96 -4.25
CA VAL A 54 -23.91 -12.93 -4.54
C VAL A 54 -23.03 -12.48 -5.70
N VAL A 55 -23.64 -11.96 -6.78
CA VAL A 55 -22.90 -11.44 -7.94
C VAL A 55 -22.00 -10.27 -7.56
N MET A 56 -22.48 -9.36 -6.72
CA MET A 56 -21.70 -8.21 -6.26
C MET A 56 -20.54 -8.63 -5.35
N PHE A 57 -20.78 -9.58 -4.44
CA PHE A 57 -19.72 -10.12 -3.59
C PHE A 57 -18.67 -10.86 -4.41
N GLN A 58 -19.09 -11.64 -5.42
CA GLN A 58 -18.17 -12.28 -6.35
C GLN A 58 -17.33 -11.24 -7.10
N GLY A 59 -17.94 -10.13 -7.53
CA GLY A 59 -17.26 -9.00 -8.14
C GLY A 59 -16.16 -8.40 -7.24
N LEU A 60 -16.42 -8.26 -5.94
CA LEU A 60 -15.41 -7.81 -4.97
C LEU A 60 -14.24 -8.80 -4.86
N LEU A 61 -14.51 -10.10 -4.86
CA LEU A 61 -13.46 -11.12 -4.83
C LEU A 61 -12.60 -11.09 -6.11
N TYR A 62 -13.21 -10.80 -7.27
CA TYR A 62 -12.47 -10.58 -8.52
C TYR A 62 -11.63 -9.30 -8.49
N LEU A 63 -12.08 -8.25 -7.78
CA LEU A 63 -11.34 -7.00 -7.65
C LEU A 63 -10.13 -7.11 -6.73
N ALA A 64 -10.16 -8.01 -5.74
CA ALA A 64 -9.10 -8.16 -4.75
C ALA A 64 -7.70 -8.43 -5.35
N PRO A 65 -7.49 -9.38 -6.29
CA PRO A 65 -6.20 -9.55 -6.95
C PRO A 65 -5.72 -8.32 -7.71
N LEU A 66 -6.64 -7.55 -8.30
CA LEU A 66 -6.31 -6.32 -9.03
C LEU A 66 -5.81 -5.24 -8.08
N LEU A 67 -6.50 -5.06 -6.94
CA LEU A 67 -6.07 -4.20 -5.84
C LEU A 67 -4.67 -4.58 -5.33
N ALA A 68 -4.42 -5.88 -5.10
CA ALA A 68 -3.12 -6.37 -4.67
C ALA A 68 -2.01 -6.10 -5.70
N ARG A 69 -2.29 -6.23 -7.00
CA ARG A 69 -1.32 -5.92 -8.07
C ARG A 69 -1.00 -4.42 -8.13
N LEU A 70 -2.01 -3.56 -8.00
CA LEU A 70 -1.80 -2.11 -7.93
C LEU A 70 -0.95 -1.75 -6.71
N ASP A 71 -1.16 -2.43 -5.59
CA ASP A 71 -0.39 -2.17 -4.38
C ASP A 71 1.07 -2.62 -4.49
N VAL A 72 1.31 -3.77 -5.10
CA VAL A 72 2.66 -4.24 -5.42
C VAL A 72 3.36 -3.29 -6.40
N ALA A 73 2.65 -2.79 -7.41
CA ALA A 73 3.18 -1.79 -8.33
C ALA A 73 3.55 -0.49 -7.60
N LEU A 74 2.70 -0.05 -6.67
CA LEU A 74 2.95 1.13 -5.85
C LEU A 74 4.14 0.91 -4.90
N HIS A 75 4.24 -0.25 -4.26
CA HIS A 75 5.40 -0.65 -3.46
C HIS A 75 6.69 -0.64 -4.29
N ASN A 76 6.67 -1.18 -5.50
CA ASN A 76 7.82 -1.20 -6.41
C ASN A 76 8.19 0.20 -6.92
N PHE A 77 7.23 1.13 -6.96
CA PHE A 77 7.48 2.53 -7.30
C PHE A 77 8.23 3.27 -6.20
N ALA A 78 7.97 3.02 -4.91
CA ALA A 78 8.71 3.67 -3.82
C ALA A 78 9.91 2.87 -3.29
N GLY A 79 9.89 1.55 -3.43
CA GLY A 79 10.88 0.66 -2.85
C GLY A 79 12.28 0.82 -3.45
N PRO A 80 13.34 0.69 -2.63
CA PRO A 80 14.71 0.57 -3.13
C PRO A 80 14.83 -0.67 -4.03
N ALA A 81 15.77 -0.65 -4.99
CA ALA A 81 15.89 -1.67 -6.03
C ALA A 81 16.06 -3.10 -5.50
N GLU A 82 16.59 -3.24 -4.29
CA GLU A 82 16.82 -4.50 -3.57
C GLU A 82 15.51 -5.13 -3.06
N ASN A 83 14.54 -4.31 -2.63
CA ASN A 83 13.29 -4.78 -1.99
C ASN A 83 12.09 -4.81 -2.95
N LYS A 84 12.35 -4.88 -4.26
CA LYS A 84 11.29 -5.04 -5.25
C LYS A 84 10.65 -6.42 -5.12
N LEU A 85 9.32 -6.44 -5.16
CA LEU A 85 8.52 -7.65 -5.17
C LEU A 85 8.36 -8.12 -6.61
N TYR A 86 8.73 -9.38 -6.86
CA TYR A 86 8.60 -10.06 -8.14
C TYR A 86 7.67 -11.26 -7.99
N GLY A 87 7.01 -11.64 -9.08
CA GLY A 87 6.09 -12.78 -9.11
C GLY A 87 4.75 -12.41 -9.72
N GLN A 88 3.94 -13.44 -9.95
CA GLN A 88 2.63 -13.31 -10.57
C GLN A 88 1.55 -13.55 -9.51
N ILE A 89 0.67 -12.57 -9.33
CA ILE A 89 -0.56 -12.72 -8.54
C ILE A 89 -1.55 -13.45 -9.46
N PRO A 90 -1.96 -14.70 -9.15
CA PRO A 90 -2.88 -15.45 -10.01
C PRO A 90 -4.23 -14.72 -10.13
N TYR A 91 -4.89 -14.86 -11.28
CA TYR A 91 -6.23 -14.31 -11.44
C TYR A 91 -7.24 -15.12 -10.61
N TYR A 92 -8.29 -14.45 -10.13
CA TYR A 92 -9.36 -15.12 -9.42
C TYR A 92 -10.05 -16.14 -10.35
N GLY A 93 -10.07 -17.41 -9.96
CA GLY A 93 -10.66 -18.52 -10.74
C GLY A 93 -9.66 -19.46 -11.43
N GLU A 94 -8.38 -19.08 -11.52
CA GLU A 94 -7.36 -19.87 -12.27
C GLU A 94 -6.74 -21.02 -11.45
N GLY A 95 -6.99 -21.07 -10.13
CA GLY A 95 -6.42 -22.06 -9.19
C GLY A 95 -7.44 -22.89 -8.40
N GLY A 96 -8.71 -22.94 -8.82
CA GLY A 96 -9.79 -23.65 -8.11
C GLY A 96 -10.27 -22.95 -6.83
N ALA A 97 -11.08 -23.65 -6.03
CA ALA A 97 -11.81 -23.12 -4.86
C ALA A 97 -10.93 -22.58 -3.70
N TYR A 98 -9.60 -22.73 -3.78
CA TYR A 98 -8.66 -22.32 -2.74
C TYR A 98 -8.37 -20.80 -2.73
N LEU A 99 -8.82 -20.03 -3.72
CA LEU A 99 -8.55 -18.58 -3.82
C LEU A 99 -9.56 -17.65 -3.09
N ALA A 100 -10.63 -18.20 -2.52
CA ALA A 100 -11.57 -17.40 -1.73
C ALA A 100 -10.92 -16.82 -0.45
N ARG A 101 -10.05 -17.60 0.22
CA ARG A 101 -9.30 -17.15 1.41
C ARG A 101 -8.33 -16.00 1.11
N PRO A 102 -7.44 -16.11 0.09
CA PRO A 102 -6.56 -15.01 -0.30
C PRO A 102 -7.29 -13.72 -0.64
N SER A 103 -8.38 -13.82 -1.41
CA SER A 103 -9.13 -12.64 -1.86
C SER A 103 -9.82 -11.94 -0.71
N LEU A 104 -10.40 -12.69 0.24
CA LEU A 104 -10.98 -12.13 1.45
C LEU A 104 -9.91 -11.48 2.34
N ALA A 105 -8.74 -12.09 2.50
CA ALA A 105 -7.63 -11.51 3.24
C ALA A 105 -7.18 -10.17 2.63
N VAL A 106 -7.13 -10.06 1.30
CA VAL A 106 -6.83 -8.79 0.62
C VAL A 106 -7.93 -7.75 0.87
N LEU A 107 -9.21 -8.11 0.79
CA LEU A 107 -10.30 -7.19 1.10
C LEU A 107 -10.21 -6.66 2.53
N LEU A 108 -9.95 -7.55 3.50
CA LEU A 108 -9.75 -7.17 4.90
C LEU A 108 -8.54 -6.25 5.07
N TYR A 109 -7.42 -6.57 4.42
CA TYR A 109 -6.21 -5.74 4.42
C TYR A 109 -6.50 -4.32 3.92
N PHE A 110 -7.15 -4.19 2.76
CA PHE A 110 -7.49 -2.89 2.20
C PHE A 110 -8.47 -2.12 3.08
N SER A 111 -9.40 -2.83 3.72
CA SER A 111 -10.39 -2.20 4.60
C SER A 111 -9.81 -1.68 5.92
N SER A 112 -8.70 -2.27 6.41
CA SER A 112 -8.15 -2.01 7.74
C SER A 112 -6.73 -1.44 7.69
N ALA A 113 -5.73 -2.31 7.53
CA ALA A 113 -4.32 -1.97 7.58
C ALA A 113 -3.93 -0.96 6.50
N LYS A 114 -4.37 -1.18 5.25
CA LYS A 114 -4.05 -0.25 4.15
C LYS A 114 -4.71 1.10 4.35
N LEU A 115 -5.98 1.12 4.78
CA LEU A 115 -6.66 2.38 5.08
C LEU A 115 -5.90 3.17 6.15
N GLY A 116 -5.50 2.52 7.25
CA GLY A 116 -4.73 3.18 8.31
C GLY A 116 -3.43 3.81 7.79
N VAL A 117 -2.66 3.06 7.00
CA VAL A 117 -1.42 3.59 6.40
C VAL A 117 -1.71 4.66 5.34
N GLY A 118 -2.79 4.52 4.57
CA GLY A 118 -3.25 5.52 3.60
C GLY A 118 -3.65 6.84 4.27
N VAL A 119 -4.38 6.78 5.39
CA VAL A 119 -4.74 7.96 6.18
C VAL A 119 -3.49 8.62 6.77
N LEU A 120 -2.55 7.85 7.33
CA LEU A 120 -1.26 8.37 7.78
C LEU A 120 -0.50 9.08 6.65
N SER A 121 -0.56 8.53 5.45
CA SER A 121 -0.01 9.12 4.22
C SER A 121 -0.59 10.50 3.93
N ALA A 122 -1.92 10.65 4.02
CA ALA A 122 -2.57 11.94 3.85
C ALA A 122 -2.24 12.91 4.99
N MET A 123 -2.27 12.45 6.25
CA MET A 123 -1.99 13.28 7.43
C MET A 123 -0.59 13.91 7.36
N VAL A 124 0.43 13.14 6.99
CA VAL A 124 1.80 13.63 6.89
C VAL A 124 1.99 14.67 5.76
N VAL A 125 1.10 14.70 4.76
CA VAL A 125 1.14 15.73 3.70
C VAL A 125 0.27 16.94 4.08
N VAL A 126 -0.94 16.70 4.58
CA VAL A 126 -1.95 17.74 4.84
C VAL A 126 -1.60 18.56 6.08
N ILE A 127 -1.18 17.93 7.18
CA ILE A 127 -0.90 18.64 8.44
C ILE A 127 0.18 19.72 8.24
N PRO A 128 1.35 19.43 7.63
CA PRO A 128 2.37 20.44 7.41
C PRO A 128 1.96 21.57 6.46
N LEU A 129 1.12 21.26 5.47
CA LEU A 129 0.69 22.22 4.45
C LEU A 129 -0.54 23.04 4.87
N SER A 130 -1.32 22.56 5.84
CA SER A 130 -2.57 23.20 6.27
C SER A 130 -2.37 24.66 6.72
N MET A 131 -1.38 24.92 7.57
CA MET A 131 -1.08 26.25 8.11
C MET A 131 -0.60 27.25 7.04
N PRO A 132 0.41 26.93 6.20
CA PRO A 132 0.79 27.79 5.08
C PRO A 132 -0.35 28.08 4.10
N ILE A 133 -1.14 27.06 3.74
CA ILE A 133 -2.28 27.24 2.83
C ILE A 133 -3.33 28.15 3.46
N HIS A 134 -3.64 27.97 4.75
CA HIS A 134 -4.60 28.81 5.45
C HIS A 134 -4.17 30.28 5.49
N ALA A 135 -2.88 30.54 5.76
CA ALA A 135 -2.33 31.89 5.77
C ALA A 135 -2.34 32.57 4.38
N LEU A 136 -2.20 31.80 3.30
CA LEU A 136 -2.27 32.30 1.93
C LEU A 136 -3.71 32.56 1.46
N THR A 137 -4.67 31.75 1.92
CA THR A 137 -6.05 31.77 1.43
C THR A 137 -6.97 32.71 2.20
N SER A 138 -6.67 33.03 3.46
CA SER A 138 -7.56 33.81 4.31
C SER A 138 -6.99 35.22 4.60
N PRO A 139 -7.57 36.29 4.01
CA PRO A 139 -7.11 37.66 4.24
C PRO A 139 -7.31 38.11 5.70
N LEU A 140 -8.37 37.62 6.35
CA LEU A 140 -8.66 37.92 7.77
C LEU A 140 -7.59 37.36 8.72
N PHE A 141 -7.08 36.16 8.45
CA PHE A 141 -5.99 35.57 9.22
C PHE A 141 -4.70 36.38 9.05
N ARG A 142 -4.44 36.84 7.81
CA ARG A 142 -3.28 37.66 7.48
C ARG A 142 -3.30 38.99 8.24
N GLU A 143 -4.45 39.65 8.29
CA GLU A 143 -4.58 40.88 9.07
C GLU A 143 -4.42 40.62 10.58
N GLN A 144 -5.08 39.61 11.14
CA GLN A 144 -5.01 39.33 12.58
C GLN A 144 -3.58 38.93 13.04
N TYR A 145 -2.91 38.02 12.33
CA TYR A 145 -1.63 37.47 12.77
C TYR A 145 -0.41 38.32 12.36
N PHE A 146 -0.50 39.10 11.28
CA PHE A 146 0.62 39.92 10.83
C PHE A 146 0.50 41.42 11.20
N SER A 147 -0.68 41.92 11.59
CA SER A 147 -0.82 43.32 12.06
C SER A 147 -0.51 43.52 13.54
N GLU A 148 -0.73 42.52 14.40
CA GLU A 148 -0.57 42.63 15.86
C GLU A 148 0.88 42.60 16.37
N GLY A 149 1.88 42.43 15.50
CA GLY A 149 3.30 42.64 15.82
C GLY A 149 4.25 41.54 15.34
N TRP A 150 5.54 41.89 15.29
CA TRP A 150 6.63 41.02 14.79
C TRP A 150 6.72 39.67 15.53
N PHE A 151 6.34 39.62 16.81
CA PHE A 151 6.36 38.39 17.62
C PHE A 151 5.39 37.32 17.09
N ASN A 152 4.16 37.68 16.71
CA ASN A 152 3.17 36.75 16.16
C ASN A 152 3.60 36.21 14.80
N LEU A 153 4.22 37.06 13.97
CA LEU A 153 4.81 36.67 12.70
C LEU A 153 5.96 35.67 12.91
N CYS A 154 6.88 35.94 13.83
CA CYS A 154 7.96 35.01 14.17
C CYS A 154 7.46 33.67 14.70
N ALA A 155 6.49 33.69 15.62
CA ALA A 155 5.89 32.48 16.16
C ALA A 155 5.19 31.65 15.07
N PHE A 156 4.43 32.30 14.18
CA PHE A 156 3.80 31.64 13.04
C PHE A 156 4.84 30.98 12.12
N MET A 157 5.89 31.72 11.74
CA MET A 157 6.95 31.19 10.89
C MET A 157 7.69 30.03 11.56
N ALA A 158 7.95 30.11 12.86
CA ALA A 158 8.59 29.05 13.63
C ALA A 158 7.72 27.78 13.68
N VAL A 159 6.43 27.90 13.93
CA VAL A 159 5.49 26.76 13.95
C VAL A 159 5.32 26.16 12.55
N ALA A 160 5.12 27.00 11.52
CA ALA A 160 4.98 26.55 10.14
C ALA A 160 6.24 25.81 9.66
N THR A 161 7.43 26.34 9.95
CA THR A 161 8.70 25.67 9.61
C THR A 161 8.89 24.38 10.38
N ALA A 162 8.58 24.34 11.69
CA ALA A 162 8.64 23.12 12.49
C ALA A 162 7.67 22.03 11.98
N LEU A 163 6.46 22.40 11.56
CA LEU A 163 5.50 21.49 10.94
C LEU A 163 5.98 20.97 9.59
N LEU A 164 6.54 21.83 8.74
CA LEU A 164 7.13 21.42 7.45
C LEU A 164 8.31 20.47 7.63
N VAL A 165 9.21 20.77 8.57
CA VAL A 165 10.36 19.91 8.88
C VAL A 165 9.89 18.56 9.45
N SER A 166 8.96 18.57 10.40
CA SER A 166 8.44 17.31 10.98
C SER A 166 7.70 16.47 9.94
N GLY A 167 6.93 17.08 9.04
CA GLY A 167 6.33 16.42 7.89
C GLY A 167 7.36 15.77 6.99
N PHE A 168 8.38 16.53 6.58
CA PHE A 168 9.45 16.02 5.72
C PHE A 168 10.21 14.84 6.33
N VAL A 169 10.45 14.88 7.65
CA VAL A 169 11.07 13.77 8.39
C VAL A 169 10.12 12.57 8.48
N ALA A 170 8.81 12.80 8.68
CA ALA A 170 7.82 11.73 8.81
C ALA A 170 7.52 11.00 7.49
N MET A 171 7.57 11.69 6.35
CA MET A 171 7.28 11.13 5.02
C MET A 171 7.99 9.78 4.73
N PRO A 172 9.32 9.65 4.84
CA PRO A 172 10.01 8.38 4.58
C PRO A 172 9.60 7.25 5.55
N HIS A 173 9.23 7.59 6.79
CA HIS A 173 8.75 6.59 7.75
C HIS A 173 7.40 6.01 7.33
N VAL A 174 6.47 6.85 6.84
CA VAL A 174 5.18 6.38 6.34
C VAL A 174 5.33 5.54 5.08
N VAL A 175 6.23 5.92 4.17
CA VAL A 175 6.58 5.08 3.00
C VAL A 175 7.05 3.72 3.45
N ARG A 176 7.98 3.67 4.42
CA ARG A 176 8.51 2.42 4.96
C ARG A 176 7.42 1.56 5.61
N LEU A 177 6.50 2.16 6.37
CA LEU A 177 5.36 1.44 6.94
C LEU A 177 4.44 0.87 5.85
N SER A 178 4.17 1.61 4.78
CA SER A 178 3.39 1.11 3.63
C SER A 178 4.11 -0.04 2.93
N CYS A 179 5.42 0.06 2.74
CA CYS A 179 6.21 -1.03 2.15
C CYS A 179 6.24 -2.29 3.02
N ILE A 180 6.39 -2.14 4.34
CA ILE A 180 6.39 -3.27 5.28
C ILE A 180 5.03 -3.98 5.27
N THR A 181 3.94 -3.22 5.37
CA THR A 181 2.59 -3.79 5.38
C THR A 181 2.27 -4.51 4.08
N THR A 182 2.65 -3.95 2.94
CA THR A 182 2.49 -4.60 1.62
C THR A 182 3.30 -5.90 1.53
N ARG A 183 4.54 -5.89 2.03
CA ARG A 183 5.40 -7.08 2.05
C ARG A 183 4.85 -8.19 2.95
N LEU A 184 4.33 -7.84 4.12
CA LEU A 184 3.71 -8.80 5.04
C LEU A 184 2.48 -9.46 4.40
N LEU A 185 1.60 -8.66 3.79
CA LEU A 185 0.46 -9.18 3.04
C LEU A 185 0.91 -10.15 1.94
N CYS A 186 1.88 -9.74 1.11
CA CYS A 186 2.35 -10.57 0.01
C CYS A 186 2.90 -11.90 0.50
N ARG A 187 3.68 -11.89 1.60
CA ARG A 187 4.26 -13.10 2.19
C ARG A 187 3.21 -14.05 2.76
N GLU A 188 2.17 -13.53 3.40
CA GLU A 188 1.13 -14.35 4.01
C GLU A 188 0.10 -14.88 3.01
N VAL A 189 -0.25 -14.06 2.00
CA VAL A 189 -1.36 -14.33 1.09
C VAL A 189 -0.92 -14.95 -0.23
N PHE A 190 0.27 -14.59 -0.73
CA PHE A 190 0.75 -15.00 -2.05
C PHE A 190 2.13 -15.67 -1.97
N PRO A 191 2.18 -17.00 -1.82
CA PRO A 191 3.47 -17.72 -1.77
C PRO A 191 4.28 -17.62 -3.07
N SER A 192 3.65 -17.21 -4.18
CA SER A 192 4.31 -16.99 -5.48
C SER A 192 5.06 -15.66 -5.60
N ILE A 193 4.90 -14.73 -4.65
CA ILE A 193 5.60 -13.44 -4.65
C ILE A 193 6.90 -13.58 -3.84
N TYR A 194 8.02 -13.22 -4.45
CA TYR A 194 9.34 -13.31 -3.85
C TYR A 194 10.11 -11.99 -3.98
N THR A 195 11.03 -11.76 -3.03
CA THR A 195 12.02 -10.69 -3.10
C THR A 195 13.32 -11.23 -3.71
N ARG A 196 14.13 -10.36 -4.34
CA ARG A 196 15.37 -10.76 -5.03
C ARG A 196 16.33 -11.56 -4.13
N ASP A 197 16.42 -11.22 -2.84
CA ASP A 197 17.27 -11.92 -1.86
C ASP A 197 16.84 -13.37 -1.61
N TYR A 198 15.57 -13.70 -1.85
CA TYR A 198 15.05 -15.05 -1.72
C TYR A 198 15.56 -15.97 -2.83
N VAL A 199 15.78 -15.42 -4.04
CA VAL A 199 16.33 -16.17 -5.18
C VAL A 199 17.79 -16.56 -4.94
N LEU A 200 18.55 -15.73 -4.22
CA LEU A 200 19.95 -16.05 -3.90
C LEU A 200 20.07 -17.14 -2.82
N SER A 201 19.00 -17.40 -2.07
CA SER A 201 18.94 -18.38 -0.98
C SER A 201 18.19 -19.66 -1.34
N ALA A 202 17.55 -19.72 -2.51
CA ALA A 202 17.02 -20.97 -3.02
C ALA A 202 18.19 -21.81 -3.56
N PRO A 203 18.43 -23.03 -3.06
CA PRO A 203 19.27 -23.97 -3.77
C PRO A 203 18.66 -24.14 -5.16
N SER A 204 19.43 -23.82 -6.19
CA SER A 204 19.17 -24.28 -7.54
C SER A 204 19.20 -25.81 -7.51
N GLU A 205 18.07 -26.46 -7.23
CA GLU A 205 17.92 -27.86 -7.56
C GLU A 205 17.94 -27.96 -9.08
N PRO A 206 18.95 -28.62 -9.68
CA PRO A 206 18.96 -28.85 -11.10
C PRO A 206 17.78 -29.74 -11.47
N LEU A 207 17.11 -29.36 -12.54
CA LEU A 207 16.06 -30.10 -13.22
C LEU A 207 16.67 -31.38 -13.82
N ASP A 208 16.93 -32.38 -12.97
CA ASP A 208 17.29 -33.72 -13.44
C ASP A 208 16.05 -34.61 -13.51
N SER A 209 15.67 -34.85 -14.75
CA SER A 209 14.77 -35.90 -15.20
C SER A 209 15.22 -37.28 -14.69
N ALA A 210 14.60 -37.76 -13.61
CA ALA A 210 14.49 -39.19 -13.33
C ALA A 210 13.33 -39.45 -12.35
N LEU A 211 12.27 -40.06 -12.86
CA LEU A 211 11.24 -40.75 -12.09
C LEU A 211 11.90 -41.78 -11.14
N PRO A 212 11.39 -41.95 -9.91
CA PRO A 212 10.85 -43.27 -9.59
C PRO A 212 9.49 -43.19 -8.87
N SER A 213 8.55 -43.96 -9.43
CA SER A 213 7.35 -44.45 -8.77
C SER A 213 7.73 -45.22 -7.50
N TYR A 214 7.09 -44.91 -6.37
CA TYR A 214 7.05 -45.84 -5.24
C TYR A 214 5.63 -45.94 -4.70
N GLY A 215 5.00 -47.07 -5.04
CA GLY A 215 3.67 -47.46 -4.62
C GLY A 215 3.63 -47.99 -3.19
N THR A 216 2.46 -47.84 -2.59
CA THR A 216 1.98 -48.49 -1.37
C THR A 216 1.92 -50.01 -1.54
N ASN A 217 2.58 -50.77 -0.66
CA ASN A 217 2.30 -52.19 -0.44
C ASN A 217 1.98 -52.43 1.03
N GLN A 218 0.72 -52.81 1.30
CA GLN A 218 0.29 -53.46 2.54
C GLN A 218 0.82 -54.90 2.60
N PRO A 219 1.14 -55.44 3.79
CA PRO A 219 1.25 -56.87 3.98
C PRO A 219 -0.04 -57.45 4.58
N THR A 220 -0.78 -58.23 3.78
CA THR A 220 -1.68 -59.28 4.27
C THR A 220 -0.87 -60.54 4.53
N GLN A 221 -0.88 -61.05 5.76
CA GLN A 221 -0.40 -62.38 6.12
C GLN A 221 -1.55 -63.16 6.77
N GLN A 222 -1.98 -64.23 6.10
CA GLN A 222 -2.87 -65.26 6.63
C GLN A 222 -2.41 -66.59 6.00
N VAL A 223 -1.78 -67.46 6.80
CA VAL A 223 -2.14 -68.87 7.07
C VAL A 223 -1.47 -69.22 8.40
#